data_AF-A0A3D5KNF9-F1
#
_entry.id   AF-A0A3D5KNF9-F1
#
_cell.length_a   1.000
_cell.length_b   1.000
_cell.length_c   1.000
_cell.angle_alpha   90.00
_cell.angle_beta   90.00
_cell.angle_gamma   90.00
#
_symmetry.space_group_name_H-M   'P 1'
#
loop_
_entity.id
_entity.type
_entity.pdbx_description
1 polymer ?
#
loop_
_entity_poly.entity_id
_entity_poly.type
_entity_poly.pdbx_seq_one_letter_code
_entity_poly.pdbx_strand_id
1 'polypeptide(L)'
;MHKSAVILWLITLGWTWCRGQSQTDTAGTKSLRNRIQQSKTAQKFISGFKKNQDTVFNQKSEDPYVQYEGKIIRKIIIEHLHFERNIIDTSRTIRSFITNTANNLHVDSKPWVIRHNLFIREGQPLNSYRVADNERYLRDLDFILDSRIYVKPIENSTDSVDLVVVTRDVFSFGGSAEASNPTKYKVQVQESNLAGMGQRLQFSTLFDATRNPRTGYEVFYQKTNVMGSFINASVDYSQFATGGNYGTENQTSYYFQLSRSLFMPYTRWAGGLTLSRNQSVNVYSKSDTVFEQYRYNIQDYWLGYSFGHKKKLKEIRENRNRKFIALRTFQQQYTLVPLYYSNPFDKLIYHNRTSVLGQLTFLRQDFYKTRYVLGFGRTEDVPYGYRVSFTSGWEKEQERQRSYSGVEIYRNIVDHKGAFFTY
;
A
#
# COMPACT_ATOMS: atom_id res chain seq x y z
N MET A 1 0.25 10.14 -2.48
CA MET A 1 -0.04 9.63 -1.12
C MET A 1 0.47 8.21 -1.05
N HIS A 2 1.65 8.03 -0.47
CA HIS A 2 2.36 6.74 -0.41
C HIS A 2 1.55 5.71 0.40
N LYS A 3 1.15 4.60 -0.24
CA LYS A 3 0.63 3.41 0.42
C LYS A 3 1.79 2.47 0.76
N SER A 4 2.61 2.88 1.71
CA SER A 4 3.57 2.02 2.41
C SER A 4 3.55 2.41 3.88
N ALA A 5 2.40 2.19 4.52
CA ALA A 5 2.22 2.36 5.95
C ALA A 5 1.92 0.98 6.56
N VAL A 6 2.95 0.15 6.60
CA VAL A 6 3.05 -0.90 7.63
C VAL A 6 4.06 -0.37 8.64
N ILE A 7 3.62 0.61 9.41
CA ILE A 7 4.29 1.09 10.62
C ILE A 7 3.30 0.87 11.75
N LEU A 8 3.76 0.16 12.78
CA LEU A 8 3.07 -0.05 14.05
C LEU A 8 2.38 1.24 14.51
N TRP A 9 1.08 1.17 14.82
CA TRP A 9 0.40 2.14 15.67
C TRP A 9 -0.08 1.42 16.93
N LEU A 10 0.64 1.64 18.02
CA LEU A 10 0.28 1.43 19.43
C LEU A 10 1.04 2.55 20.16
N ILE A 11 0.50 3.46 20.97
CA ILE A 11 -0.80 3.74 21.60
C ILE A 11 -0.83 5.28 21.78
N THR A 12 -2.00 5.92 21.69
CA THR A 12 -2.48 6.94 22.64
C THR A 12 -3.91 7.34 22.28
N LEU A 13 -4.84 7.02 23.18
CA LEU A 13 -6.14 7.66 23.27
C LEU A 13 -5.91 9.10 23.74
N GLY A 14 -6.16 10.06 22.86
CA GLY A 14 -6.29 11.47 23.20
C GLY A 14 -7.61 11.97 22.64
N TRP A 15 -8.59 12.21 23.51
CA TRP A 15 -9.79 12.96 23.14
C TRP A 15 -9.37 14.39 22.81
N THR A 16 -9.51 14.84 21.57
CA THR A 16 -9.34 16.25 21.21
C THR A 16 -10.63 16.82 20.64
N TRP A 17 -11.29 17.60 21.48
CA TRP A 17 -12.22 18.63 21.05
C TRP A 17 -11.47 19.67 20.22
N CYS A 18 -11.90 19.90 18.98
CA CYS A 18 -11.34 20.96 18.15
C CYS A 18 -12.14 22.25 18.39
N ARG A 19 -11.62 23.16 19.23
CA ARG A 19 -11.96 24.58 19.22
C ARG A 19 -10.93 25.29 18.34
N GLY A 20 -11.41 25.96 17.30
CA GLY A 20 -10.57 26.74 16.39
C GLY A 20 -10.11 28.06 17.00
N GLN A 21 -8.84 28.39 16.80
CA GLN A 21 -8.21 29.72 16.77
C GLN A 21 -6.71 29.47 16.46
N SER A 22 -5.93 30.30 15.77
CA SER A 22 -6.10 31.65 15.22
C SER A 22 -5.10 31.80 14.05
N GLN A 23 -5.36 32.75 13.16
CA GLN A 23 -4.58 33.03 11.96
C GLN A 23 -3.17 33.57 12.28
N THR A 24 -2.15 33.11 11.55
CA THR A 24 -0.88 33.81 11.38
C THR A 24 -0.58 34.06 9.90
N ASP A 25 0.08 35.19 9.67
CA ASP A 25 0.05 36.00 8.46
C ASP A 25 0.50 35.29 7.18
N THR A 26 -0.31 35.42 6.12
CA THR A 26 -0.11 34.77 4.81
C THR A 26 -0.27 35.81 3.70
N ALA A 27 0.59 36.85 3.70
CA ALA A 27 0.53 37.91 2.68
C ALA A 27 1.29 37.55 1.39
N GLY A 28 2.41 36.81 1.48
CA GLY A 28 3.25 36.48 0.31
C GLY A 28 2.71 35.36 -0.60
N THR A 29 2.02 34.37 -0.03
CA THR A 29 1.49 33.19 -0.75
C THR A 29 0.15 33.44 -1.43
N LYS A 30 -0.58 34.50 -1.07
CA LYS A 30 -1.82 34.91 -1.75
C LYS A 30 -1.58 35.51 -3.13
N SER A 31 -0.48 36.25 -3.34
CA SER A 31 -0.22 36.94 -4.62
C SER A 31 0.15 35.97 -5.76
N LEU A 32 0.89 34.90 -5.43
CA LEU A 32 1.25 33.84 -6.37
C LEU A 32 0.06 32.96 -6.75
N ARG A 33 -0.82 32.63 -5.78
CA ARG A 33 -2.07 31.90 -6.04
C ARG A 33 -3.02 32.68 -6.95
N ASN A 34 -3.15 33.98 -6.72
CA ASN A 34 -4.00 34.86 -7.53
C ASN A 34 -3.48 34.99 -8.98
N ARG A 35 -2.15 35.04 -9.19
CA ARG A 35 -1.55 35.06 -10.53
C ARG A 35 -1.74 33.74 -11.30
N ILE A 36 -1.68 32.60 -10.61
CA ILE A 36 -1.91 31.28 -11.22
C ILE A 36 -3.39 31.11 -11.60
N GLN A 37 -4.32 31.55 -10.75
CA GLN A 37 -5.78 31.49 -11.00
C GLN A 37 -6.26 32.42 -12.13
N GLN A 38 -5.56 33.52 -12.41
CA GLN A 38 -5.92 34.46 -13.47
C GLN A 38 -5.30 34.13 -14.85
N SER A 39 -4.41 33.14 -14.94
CA SER A 39 -3.86 32.76 -16.25
C SER A 39 -4.94 32.09 -17.11
N LYS A 40 -5.14 32.62 -18.33
CA LYS A 40 -6.06 32.03 -19.34
C LYS A 40 -5.71 30.57 -19.65
N THR A 41 -4.45 30.18 -19.46
CA THR A 41 -3.93 28.81 -19.60
C THR A 41 -4.40 27.90 -18.48
N ALA A 42 -4.36 28.35 -17.20
CA ALA A 42 -4.90 27.60 -16.07
C ALA A 42 -6.43 27.51 -16.14
N GLN A 43 -7.11 28.58 -16.58
CA GLN A 43 -8.56 28.55 -16.79
C GLN A 43 -8.96 27.60 -17.93
N LYS A 44 -8.19 27.54 -19.04
CA LYS A 44 -8.38 26.53 -20.10
C LYS A 44 -8.13 25.10 -19.60
N PHE A 45 -7.11 24.91 -18.76
CA PHE A 45 -6.84 23.62 -18.10
C PHE A 45 -8.01 23.21 -17.21
N ILE A 46 -8.49 24.12 -16.34
CA ILE A 46 -9.60 23.87 -15.40
C ILE A 46 -10.95 23.73 -16.13
N SER A 47 -11.17 24.47 -17.22
CA SER A 47 -12.40 24.35 -18.03
C SER A 47 -12.46 23.05 -18.81
N GLY A 48 -11.31 22.44 -19.16
CA GLY A 48 -11.24 21.10 -19.74
C GLY A 48 -11.67 19.97 -18.79
N PHE A 49 -11.74 20.24 -17.49
CA PHE A 49 -12.19 19.29 -16.47
C PHE A 49 -13.65 19.53 -16.00
N LYS A 50 -14.37 20.50 -16.57
CA LYS A 50 -15.75 20.78 -16.14
C LYS A 50 -16.78 19.91 -16.87
N LYS A 51 -17.24 18.92 -16.09
CA LYS A 51 -18.58 18.32 -16.06
C LYS A 51 -18.92 17.37 -17.21
N ASN A 52 -18.87 16.07 -16.91
CA ASN A 52 -19.81 15.09 -17.43
C ASN A 52 -20.19 14.15 -16.29
N GLN A 53 -21.49 13.92 -16.10
CA GLN A 53 -22.05 13.08 -15.06
C GLN A 53 -21.69 11.60 -15.31
N ASP A 54 -20.51 11.19 -14.88
CA ASP A 54 -20.28 9.80 -14.53
C ASP A 54 -21.07 9.55 -13.24
N THR A 55 -22.24 8.93 -13.37
CA THR A 55 -23.11 8.64 -12.23
C THR A 55 -22.35 7.87 -11.16
N VAL A 56 -22.46 8.33 -9.91
CA VAL A 56 -22.04 7.55 -8.75
C VAL A 56 -22.89 6.28 -8.76
N PHE A 57 -22.24 5.13 -8.94
CA PHE A 57 -22.89 3.84 -8.76
C PHE A 57 -22.45 3.28 -7.42
N ASN A 58 -23.38 2.74 -6.64
CA ASN A 58 -23.10 2.02 -5.41
C ASN A 58 -23.61 0.60 -5.59
N GLN A 59 -22.70 -0.33 -5.87
CA GLN A 59 -23.03 -1.72 -6.11
C GLN A 59 -22.12 -2.60 -5.26
N LYS A 60 -22.65 -3.73 -4.74
CA LYS A 60 -21.76 -4.69 -4.08
C LYS A 60 -20.83 -5.30 -5.10
N SER A 61 -19.59 -5.54 -4.71
CA SER A 61 -18.55 -5.97 -5.65
C SER A 61 -18.88 -7.30 -6.34
N GLU A 62 -19.63 -8.19 -5.66
CA GLU A 62 -20.00 -9.52 -6.14
C GLU A 62 -21.24 -9.56 -7.05
N ASP A 63 -22.12 -8.56 -6.98
CA ASP A 63 -23.44 -8.58 -7.65
C ASP A 63 -23.38 -8.92 -9.16
N PRO A 64 -22.42 -8.39 -9.96
CA PRO A 64 -22.34 -8.71 -11.40
C PRO A 64 -22.13 -10.20 -11.70
N TYR A 65 -21.56 -10.95 -10.74
CA TYR A 65 -21.12 -12.33 -10.92
C TYR A 65 -22.10 -13.36 -10.36
N VAL A 66 -23.05 -12.95 -9.52
CA VAL A 66 -23.98 -13.85 -8.81
C VAL A 66 -24.75 -14.75 -9.77
N GLN A 67 -25.18 -14.22 -10.92
CA GLN A 67 -25.91 -14.98 -11.95
C GLN A 67 -25.10 -16.11 -12.61
N TYR A 68 -23.78 -16.12 -12.43
CA TYR A 68 -22.87 -17.11 -13.01
C TYR A 68 -22.25 -18.04 -11.95
N GLU A 69 -22.68 -17.95 -10.69
CA GLU A 69 -22.16 -18.77 -9.59
C GLU A 69 -22.21 -20.27 -9.96
N GLY A 70 -21.11 -20.98 -9.71
CA GLY A 70 -20.99 -22.42 -9.96
C GLY A 70 -20.65 -22.82 -11.39
N LYS A 71 -20.82 -21.94 -12.39
CA LYS A 71 -20.41 -22.23 -13.79
C LYS A 71 -18.91 -22.44 -13.90
N ILE A 72 -18.46 -23.32 -14.77
CA ILE A 72 -17.03 -23.61 -14.94
C ILE A 72 -16.34 -22.46 -15.70
N ILE A 73 -15.27 -21.93 -15.11
CA ILE A 73 -14.39 -20.96 -15.78
C ILE A 73 -13.59 -21.73 -16.83
N ARG A 74 -13.93 -21.57 -18.11
CA ARG A 74 -13.25 -22.29 -19.19
C ARG A 74 -11.93 -21.63 -19.58
N LYS A 75 -11.96 -20.33 -19.88
CA LYS A 75 -10.77 -19.53 -20.25
C LYS A 75 -10.73 -18.20 -19.50
N ILE A 76 -9.51 -17.75 -19.22
CA ILE A 76 -9.22 -16.41 -18.70
C ILE A 76 -8.38 -15.65 -19.74
N ILE A 77 -9.04 -14.71 -20.40
CA ILE A 77 -8.47 -13.84 -21.42
C ILE A 77 -8.02 -12.56 -20.73
N ILE A 78 -6.79 -12.12 -21.00
CA ILE A 78 -6.24 -10.89 -20.42
C ILE A 78 -6.11 -9.87 -21.54
N GLU A 79 -6.78 -8.74 -21.38
CA GLU A 79 -6.78 -7.63 -22.32
C GLU A 79 -6.25 -6.37 -21.63
N HIS A 80 -5.38 -5.65 -22.34
CA HIS A 80 -4.82 -4.40 -21.87
C HIS A 80 -5.47 -3.23 -22.60
N LEU A 81 -5.93 -2.23 -21.86
CA LEU A 81 -6.34 -0.95 -22.44
C LEU A 81 -5.19 0.03 -22.40
N HIS A 82 -4.84 0.54 -23.57
CA HIS A 82 -3.91 1.66 -23.73
C HIS A 82 -4.31 2.85 -22.84
N PHE A 83 -3.29 3.57 -22.35
CA PHE A 83 -3.41 4.60 -21.32
C PHE A 83 -4.42 5.71 -21.66
N GLU A 84 -4.63 6.02 -22.94
CA GLU A 84 -5.55 7.07 -23.42
C GLU A 84 -7.04 6.69 -23.37
N ARG A 85 -7.38 5.42 -23.10
CA ARG A 85 -8.77 4.91 -23.09
C ARG A 85 -9.30 4.75 -21.66
N ASN A 86 -10.57 5.06 -21.46
CA ASN A 86 -11.25 4.79 -20.20
C ASN A 86 -11.87 3.38 -20.26
N ILE A 87 -11.78 2.59 -19.17
CA ILE A 87 -12.40 1.25 -19.11
C ILE A 87 -13.94 1.34 -19.27
N ILE A 88 -14.54 2.47 -18.91
CA ILE A 88 -16.00 2.70 -18.98
C ILE A 88 -16.43 3.09 -20.40
N ASP A 89 -15.61 3.90 -21.06
CA ASP A 89 -15.87 4.39 -22.42
C ASP A 89 -14.58 4.31 -23.22
N THR A 90 -14.40 3.16 -23.87
CA THR A 90 -13.22 2.85 -24.70
C THR A 90 -13.22 3.60 -26.03
N SER A 91 -14.33 4.28 -26.38
CA SER A 91 -14.49 5.03 -27.63
C SER A 91 -13.82 6.42 -27.57
N ARG A 92 -13.51 6.93 -26.38
CA ARG A 92 -12.91 8.25 -26.17
C ARG A 92 -11.40 8.14 -25.99
N THR A 93 -10.65 8.92 -26.78
CA THR A 93 -9.20 9.04 -26.68
C THR A 93 -8.83 10.47 -26.28
N ILE A 94 -8.07 10.63 -25.19
CA ILE A 94 -7.50 11.94 -24.84
C ILE A 94 -6.22 12.12 -25.67
N ARG A 95 -6.29 12.91 -26.74
CA ARG A 95 -5.12 13.22 -27.60
C ARG A 95 -4.50 14.56 -27.21
N SER A 96 -3.27 14.54 -26.76
CA SER A 96 -2.40 15.69 -26.48
C SER A 96 -0.96 15.42 -26.97
N PHE A 97 -0.17 16.46 -27.22
CA PHE A 97 1.26 16.32 -27.53
C PHE A 97 2.02 15.54 -26.44
N ILE A 98 1.61 15.73 -25.17
CA ILE A 98 2.16 15.02 -24.00
C ILE A 98 1.82 13.51 -24.04
N THR A 99 0.65 13.12 -24.55
CA THR A 99 0.26 11.70 -24.60
C THR A 99 1.04 10.89 -25.64
N ASN A 100 1.54 11.49 -26.71
CA ASN A 100 2.32 10.76 -27.72
C ASN A 100 3.74 10.41 -27.22
N THR A 101 4.40 11.34 -26.51
CA THR A 101 5.69 11.04 -25.87
C THR A 101 5.52 10.10 -24.68
N ALA A 102 4.43 10.24 -23.92
CA ALA A 102 4.11 9.33 -22.81
C ALA A 102 3.81 7.90 -23.28
N ASN A 103 3.08 7.71 -24.39
CA ASN A 103 2.77 6.37 -24.90
C ASN A 103 4.01 5.61 -25.40
N ASN A 104 5.02 6.33 -25.92
CA ASN A 104 6.29 5.69 -26.33
C ASN A 104 7.20 5.33 -25.14
N LEU A 105 7.00 5.95 -23.98
CA LEU A 105 7.78 5.71 -22.77
C LEU A 105 7.08 4.76 -21.79
N HIS A 106 5.76 4.59 -21.91
CA HIS A 106 5.00 3.68 -21.09
C HIS A 106 5.23 2.23 -21.53
N VAL A 107 5.40 1.34 -20.56
CA VAL A 107 5.46 -0.10 -20.81
C VAL A 107 4.28 -0.76 -20.11
N ASP A 108 3.39 -1.32 -20.91
CA ASP A 108 2.23 -2.06 -20.43
C ASP A 108 2.64 -3.31 -19.64
N SER A 109 1.87 -3.66 -18.62
CA SER A 109 2.05 -4.89 -17.86
C SER A 109 1.95 -6.12 -18.74
N LYS A 110 2.94 -7.01 -18.63
CA LYS A 110 2.95 -8.27 -19.39
C LYS A 110 1.77 -9.16 -18.95
N PRO A 111 1.11 -9.89 -19.87
CA PRO A 111 -0.04 -10.74 -19.52
C PRO A 111 0.26 -11.77 -18.42
N TRP A 112 1.48 -12.31 -18.37
CA TRP A 112 1.87 -13.25 -17.32
C TRP A 112 1.93 -12.61 -15.92
N VAL A 113 2.22 -11.32 -15.81
CA VAL A 113 2.21 -10.58 -14.53
C VAL A 113 0.78 -10.48 -14.01
N ILE A 114 -0.16 -10.13 -14.88
CA ILE A 114 -1.58 -10.08 -14.53
C ILE A 114 -2.05 -11.49 -14.14
N ARG A 115 -1.71 -12.51 -14.94
CA ARG A 115 -2.08 -13.91 -14.67
C ARG A 115 -1.55 -14.42 -13.31
N HIS A 116 -0.31 -14.08 -12.93
CA HIS A 116 0.24 -14.44 -11.63
C HIS A 116 -0.49 -13.80 -10.45
N ASN A 117 -1.15 -12.64 -10.67
CA ASN A 117 -1.96 -11.95 -9.66
C ASN A 117 -3.42 -12.43 -9.64
N LEU A 118 -3.79 -13.43 -10.45
CA LEU A 118 -5.09 -14.07 -10.40
C LEU A 118 -5.09 -15.26 -9.43
N PHE A 119 -6.05 -15.29 -8.52
CA PHE A 119 -6.32 -16.44 -7.66
C PHE A 119 -7.53 -17.25 -8.13
N ILE A 120 -8.32 -16.72 -9.07
CA ILE A 120 -9.24 -17.52 -9.89
C ILE A 120 -8.45 -18.30 -10.94
N ARG A 121 -8.93 -19.50 -11.30
CA ARG A 121 -8.25 -20.38 -12.26
C ARG A 121 -9.23 -20.99 -13.25
N GLU A 122 -8.73 -21.25 -14.45
CA GLU A 122 -9.43 -22.06 -15.45
C GLU A 122 -9.70 -23.47 -14.90
N GLY A 123 -10.82 -24.07 -15.30
CA GLY A 123 -11.32 -25.37 -14.83
C GLY A 123 -11.99 -25.35 -13.46
N GLN A 124 -12.05 -24.20 -12.76
CA GLN A 124 -12.70 -24.09 -11.45
C GLN A 124 -14.12 -23.51 -11.57
N PRO A 125 -15.04 -23.90 -10.67
CA PRO A 125 -16.35 -23.26 -10.60
C PRO A 125 -16.19 -21.79 -10.20
N LEU A 126 -16.90 -20.92 -10.92
CA LEU A 126 -16.96 -19.50 -10.68
C LEU A 126 -17.57 -19.26 -9.31
N ASN A 127 -16.84 -18.46 -8.51
CA ASN A 127 -17.34 -17.94 -7.25
C ASN A 127 -17.35 -16.41 -7.33
N SER A 128 -18.53 -15.84 -7.18
CA SER A 128 -18.80 -14.40 -7.33
C SER A 128 -17.91 -13.54 -6.44
N TYR A 129 -17.74 -13.93 -5.17
CA TYR A 129 -16.86 -13.22 -4.24
C TYR A 129 -15.39 -13.31 -4.65
N ARG A 130 -14.92 -14.46 -5.12
CA ARG A 130 -13.52 -14.60 -5.58
C ARG A 130 -13.25 -13.75 -6.81
N VAL A 131 -14.13 -13.76 -7.81
CA VAL A 131 -13.96 -12.91 -9.00
C VAL A 131 -13.95 -11.44 -8.59
N ALA A 132 -14.87 -11.02 -7.72
CA ALA A 132 -14.94 -9.66 -7.21
C ALA A 132 -13.70 -9.24 -6.42
N ASP A 133 -13.23 -10.08 -5.49
CA ASP A 133 -12.02 -9.84 -4.72
C ASP A 133 -10.80 -9.79 -5.64
N ASN A 134 -10.79 -10.54 -6.76
CA ASN A 134 -9.63 -10.56 -7.65
C ASN A 134 -9.57 -9.29 -8.50
N GLU A 135 -10.73 -8.79 -8.96
CA GLU A 135 -10.84 -7.49 -9.61
C GLU A 135 -10.37 -6.36 -8.67
N ARG A 136 -10.76 -6.39 -7.39
CA ARG A 136 -10.25 -5.44 -6.40
C ARG A 136 -8.75 -5.58 -6.21
N TYR A 137 -8.25 -6.80 -6.02
CA TYR A 137 -6.83 -7.06 -5.79
C TYR A 137 -5.96 -6.56 -6.94
N LEU A 138 -6.40 -6.73 -8.19
CA LEU A 138 -5.70 -6.16 -9.34
C LEU A 138 -5.63 -4.63 -9.26
N ARG A 139 -6.70 -3.94 -8.83
CA ARG A 139 -6.69 -2.48 -8.61
C ARG A 139 -5.83 -2.00 -7.45
N ASP A 140 -5.56 -2.89 -6.49
CA ASP A 140 -4.66 -2.62 -5.37
C ASP A 140 -3.17 -2.69 -5.77
N LEU A 141 -2.84 -3.22 -6.96
CA LEU A 141 -1.47 -3.24 -7.46
C LEU A 141 -0.99 -1.83 -7.84
N ASP A 142 0.23 -1.48 -7.42
CA ASP A 142 0.81 -0.13 -7.61
C ASP A 142 0.87 0.33 -9.08
N PHE A 143 0.95 -0.61 -10.03
CA PHE A 143 1.07 -0.34 -11.46
C PHE A 143 -0.27 -0.42 -12.21
N ILE A 144 -1.38 -0.76 -11.53
CA ILE A 144 -2.71 -0.83 -12.13
C ILE A 144 -3.56 0.38 -11.69
N LEU A 145 -4.06 1.11 -12.67
CA LEU A 145 -4.96 2.23 -12.45
C LEU A 145 -6.39 1.76 -12.21
N ASP A 146 -6.88 0.87 -13.07
CA ASP A 146 -8.22 0.31 -12.98
C ASP A 146 -8.22 -1.10 -13.58
N SER A 147 -9.13 -1.95 -13.14
CA SER A 147 -9.32 -3.28 -13.71
C SER A 147 -10.75 -3.73 -13.61
N ARG A 148 -11.22 -4.45 -14.62
CA ARG A 148 -12.56 -5.03 -14.68
C ARG A 148 -12.49 -6.48 -15.13
N ILE A 149 -13.29 -7.33 -14.52
CA ILE A 149 -13.49 -8.70 -14.97
C ILE A 149 -14.90 -8.82 -15.51
N TYR A 150 -15.01 -9.10 -16.80
CA TYR A 150 -16.27 -9.37 -17.48
C TYR A 150 -16.47 -10.88 -17.62
N VAL A 151 -17.70 -11.33 -17.43
CA VAL A 151 -18.09 -12.72 -17.70
C VAL A 151 -18.71 -12.76 -19.08
N LYS A 152 -18.15 -13.57 -19.97
CA LYS A 152 -18.67 -13.80 -21.31
C LYS A 152 -19.37 -15.16 -21.34
N PRO A 153 -20.71 -15.20 -21.42
CA PRO A 153 -21.43 -16.44 -21.67
C PRO A 153 -20.99 -17.05 -23.01
N ILE A 154 -20.99 -18.37 -23.08
CA ILE A 154 -20.62 -19.10 -24.29
C ILE A 154 -21.90 -19.43 -25.06
N GLU A 155 -21.89 -19.16 -26.36
CA GLU A 155 -22.97 -19.61 -27.25
C GLU A 155 -23.05 -21.14 -27.18
N ASN A 156 -24.25 -21.67 -26.90
CA ASN A 156 -24.54 -23.11 -26.79
C ASN A 156 -23.95 -23.85 -25.58
N SER A 157 -23.47 -23.16 -24.54
CA SER A 157 -23.13 -23.80 -23.25
C SER A 157 -23.82 -23.09 -22.09
N THR A 158 -24.54 -23.86 -21.28
CA THR A 158 -25.23 -23.36 -20.09
C THR A 158 -24.38 -23.43 -18.84
N ASP A 159 -23.37 -24.30 -18.83
CA ASP A 159 -22.56 -24.70 -17.67
C ASP A 159 -21.21 -23.97 -17.58
N SER A 160 -20.75 -23.32 -18.65
CA SER A 160 -19.40 -22.76 -18.75
C SER A 160 -19.42 -21.29 -19.15
N VAL A 161 -18.39 -20.56 -18.71
CA VAL A 161 -18.18 -19.15 -19.03
C VAL A 161 -16.71 -18.85 -19.29
N ASP A 162 -16.45 -17.84 -20.11
CA ASP A 162 -15.11 -17.25 -20.23
C ASP A 162 -15.04 -15.97 -19.39
N LEU A 163 -13.86 -15.67 -18.85
CA LEU A 163 -13.58 -14.43 -18.14
C LEU A 163 -12.65 -13.55 -18.97
N VAL A 164 -13.01 -12.28 -19.12
CA VAL A 164 -12.18 -11.27 -19.76
C VAL A 164 -11.70 -10.30 -18.69
N VAL A 165 -10.41 -10.36 -18.39
CA VAL A 165 -9.72 -9.50 -17.43
C VAL A 165 -9.16 -8.32 -18.19
N VAL A 166 -9.77 -7.16 -18.01
CA VAL A 166 -9.36 -5.91 -18.63
C VAL A 166 -8.60 -5.07 -17.61
N THR A 167 -7.37 -4.69 -17.92
CA THR A 167 -6.57 -3.80 -17.06
C THR A 167 -6.19 -2.51 -17.78
N ARG A 168 -6.04 -1.46 -16.99
CA ARG A 168 -5.44 -0.19 -17.42
C ARG A 168 -4.33 0.17 -16.45
N ASP A 169 -3.14 0.42 -16.98
CA ASP A 169 -1.97 0.67 -16.16
C ASP A 169 -1.83 2.15 -15.77
N VAL A 170 -1.10 2.39 -14.68
CA VAL A 170 -0.65 3.74 -14.31
C VAL A 170 0.60 4.07 -15.13
N PHE A 171 0.78 5.33 -15.52
CA PHE A 171 2.06 5.77 -16.06
C PHE A 171 3.18 5.52 -15.04
N SER A 172 4.12 4.67 -15.41
CA SER A 172 4.98 3.98 -14.45
C SER A 172 6.20 4.80 -14.00
N PHE A 173 6.65 5.73 -14.85
CA PHE A 173 7.69 6.69 -14.49
C PHE A 173 7.10 7.84 -13.68
N GLY A 174 7.66 8.10 -12.50
CA GLY A 174 7.22 9.15 -11.60
C GLY A 174 8.37 9.82 -10.89
N GLY A 175 8.12 11.00 -10.36
CA GLY A 175 9.08 11.71 -9.53
C GLY A 175 8.39 12.52 -8.44
N SER A 176 9.12 12.77 -7.35
CA SER A 176 8.69 13.66 -6.29
C SER A 176 9.86 14.53 -5.83
N ALA A 177 9.56 15.74 -5.38
CA ALA A 177 10.52 16.64 -4.78
C ALA A 177 9.90 17.20 -3.49
N GLU A 178 10.65 17.10 -2.41
CA GLU A 178 10.27 17.58 -1.09
C GLU A 178 11.36 18.53 -0.59
N ALA A 179 10.98 19.73 -0.16
CA ALA A 179 11.92 20.68 0.44
C ALA A 179 11.52 20.92 1.88
N SER A 180 12.41 20.58 2.83
CA SER A 180 12.18 20.83 4.25
C SER A 180 12.53 22.27 4.62
N ASN A 181 13.58 22.82 4.00
CA ASN A 181 14.00 24.22 4.11
C ASN A 181 14.80 24.63 2.86
N PRO A 182 15.17 25.92 2.67
CA PRO A 182 15.89 26.37 1.47
C PRO A 182 17.23 25.66 1.22
N THR A 183 17.80 25.04 2.24
CA THR A 183 19.09 24.36 2.21
C THR A 183 18.99 22.83 2.26
N LYS A 184 17.78 22.27 2.31
CA LYS A 184 17.52 20.84 2.45
C LYS A 184 16.34 20.38 1.61
N TYR A 185 16.62 19.56 0.60
CA TYR A 185 15.61 19.02 -0.29
C TYR A 185 15.92 17.56 -0.67
N LYS A 186 14.87 16.76 -0.79
CA LYS A 186 14.89 15.37 -1.27
C LYS A 186 14.24 15.33 -2.65
N VAL A 187 14.93 14.74 -3.61
CA VAL A 187 14.39 14.45 -4.94
C VAL A 187 14.34 12.93 -5.11
N GLN A 188 13.24 12.43 -5.63
CA GLN A 188 13.02 11.02 -5.89
C GLN A 188 12.56 10.85 -7.33
N VAL A 189 13.10 9.84 -7.99
CA VAL A 189 12.62 9.32 -9.27
C VAL A 189 12.30 7.84 -9.09
N GLN A 190 11.24 7.37 -9.74
CA GLN A 190 10.81 5.98 -9.65
C GLN A 190 10.27 5.49 -10.99
N GLU A 191 10.42 4.20 -11.20
CA GLU A 191 9.79 3.41 -12.26
C GLU A 191 9.02 2.29 -11.56
N SER A 192 7.68 2.37 -11.52
CA SER A 192 6.82 1.48 -10.73
C SER A 192 6.46 0.17 -11.41
N ASN A 193 6.77 0.01 -12.71
CA ASN A 193 6.50 -1.20 -13.49
C ASN A 193 7.61 -1.48 -14.50
N LEU A 194 8.87 -1.55 -14.04
CA LEU A 194 10.03 -1.72 -14.90
C LEU A 194 9.85 -2.89 -15.88
N ALA A 195 9.90 -2.56 -17.18
CA ALA A 195 9.69 -3.46 -18.31
C ALA A 195 8.34 -4.22 -18.30
N GLY A 196 7.31 -3.68 -17.66
CA GLY A 196 5.98 -4.30 -17.55
C GLY A 196 5.97 -5.55 -16.67
N MET A 197 6.95 -5.71 -15.77
CA MET A 197 7.18 -6.95 -15.02
C MET A 197 6.71 -6.91 -13.55
N GLY A 198 5.97 -5.89 -13.12
CA GLY A 198 5.58 -5.68 -11.71
C GLY A 198 6.79 -5.41 -10.80
N GLN A 199 7.78 -4.71 -11.33
CA GLN A 199 9.02 -4.34 -10.64
C GLN A 199 9.04 -2.84 -10.37
N ARG A 200 9.33 -2.45 -9.14
CA ARG A 200 9.51 -1.05 -8.76
C ARG A 200 10.98 -0.79 -8.51
N LEU A 201 11.53 0.20 -9.20
CA LEU A 201 12.86 0.74 -8.95
C LEU A 201 12.72 2.21 -8.57
N GLN A 202 13.38 2.62 -7.50
CA GLN A 202 13.31 3.98 -7.01
C GLN A 202 14.72 4.44 -6.61
N PHE A 203 15.05 5.65 -7.02
CA PHE A 203 16.27 6.35 -6.63
C PHE A 203 15.88 7.66 -5.95
N SER A 204 16.39 7.89 -4.75
CA SER A 204 16.23 9.17 -4.06
C SER A 204 17.58 9.78 -3.73
N THR A 205 17.68 11.10 -3.84
CA THR A 205 18.83 11.89 -3.40
C THR A 205 18.35 12.93 -2.40
N LEU A 206 19.06 13.06 -1.28
CA LEU A 206 18.87 14.10 -0.29
C LEU A 206 20.03 15.08 -0.41
N PHE A 207 19.76 16.33 -0.69
CA PHE A 207 20.71 17.42 -0.55
C PHE A 207 20.48 18.14 0.77
N ASP A 208 21.54 18.39 1.53
CA ASP A 208 21.54 19.18 2.75
C ASP A 208 22.87 19.95 2.83
N ALA A 209 22.81 21.28 2.82
CA ALA A 209 24.01 22.14 2.78
C ALA A 209 24.90 21.98 4.02
N THR A 210 24.32 21.58 5.15
CA THR A 210 25.02 21.40 6.44
C THR A 210 25.62 20.00 6.59
N ARG A 211 25.24 19.07 5.71
CA ARG A 211 25.69 17.68 5.70
C ARG A 211 27.02 17.54 4.94
N ASN A 212 27.86 16.61 5.37
CA ASN A 212 29.09 16.18 4.72
C ASN A 212 29.11 14.63 4.62
N PRO A 213 29.03 14.06 3.41
CA PRO A 213 28.82 14.73 2.13
C PRO A 213 27.46 15.43 2.05
N ARG A 214 27.38 16.54 1.31
CA ARG A 214 26.13 17.34 1.16
C ARG A 214 24.98 16.55 0.54
N THR A 215 25.30 15.47 -0.17
CA THR A 215 24.31 14.56 -0.75
C THR A 215 24.30 13.22 -0.04
N GLY A 216 23.12 12.63 0.09
CA GLY A 216 22.93 11.23 0.47
C GLY A 216 22.02 10.54 -0.53
N TYR A 217 22.21 9.23 -0.71
CA TYR A 217 21.48 8.45 -1.71
C TYR A 217 20.65 7.33 -1.09
N GLU A 218 19.58 6.97 -1.78
CA GLU A 218 18.70 5.84 -1.47
C GLU A 218 18.37 5.10 -2.77
N VAL A 219 18.46 3.78 -2.74
CA VAL A 219 18.06 2.88 -3.83
C VAL A 219 17.12 1.84 -3.26
N PHE A 220 15.90 1.83 -3.78
CA PHE A 220 14.86 0.88 -3.41
C PHE A 220 14.48 0.05 -4.62
N TYR A 221 14.42 -1.27 -4.44
CA TYR A 221 13.91 -2.21 -5.43
C TYR A 221 12.86 -3.12 -4.81
N GLN A 222 11.75 -3.33 -5.52
CA GLN A 222 10.71 -4.29 -5.14
C GLN A 222 10.24 -5.11 -6.32
N LYS A 223 10.12 -6.42 -6.12
CA LYS A 223 9.40 -7.34 -7.00
C LYS A 223 8.05 -7.69 -6.39
N THR A 224 6.98 -7.28 -7.06
CA THR A 224 5.61 -7.65 -6.66
C THR A 224 5.31 -9.08 -7.12
N ASN A 225 4.72 -9.87 -6.24
CA ASN A 225 4.26 -11.24 -6.50
C ASN A 225 5.32 -12.12 -7.22
N VAL A 226 6.39 -12.43 -6.50
CA VAL A 226 7.49 -13.29 -6.97
C VAL A 226 6.92 -14.64 -7.41
N MET A 227 7.04 -14.97 -8.69
CA MET A 227 6.63 -16.25 -9.29
C MET A 227 5.16 -16.66 -9.02
N GLY A 228 4.24 -15.71 -8.82
CA GLY A 228 2.83 -16.04 -8.56
C GLY A 228 2.56 -16.54 -7.12
N SER A 229 3.53 -16.38 -6.22
CA SER A 229 3.42 -16.82 -4.82
C SER A 229 2.59 -15.88 -3.94
N PHE A 230 2.28 -14.66 -4.42
CA PHE A 230 1.75 -13.51 -3.66
C PHE A 230 2.72 -13.00 -2.57
N ILE A 231 4.00 -13.35 -2.69
CA ILE A 231 5.08 -12.79 -1.86
C ILE A 231 5.68 -11.61 -2.62
N ASN A 232 5.74 -10.45 -1.98
CA ASN A 232 6.49 -9.29 -2.44
C ASN A 232 7.89 -9.35 -1.81
N ALA A 233 8.91 -9.09 -2.61
CA ALA A 233 10.29 -9.03 -2.16
C ALA A 233 10.85 -7.62 -2.37
N SER A 234 11.45 -7.05 -1.34
CA SER A 234 11.96 -5.68 -1.34
C SER A 234 13.36 -5.61 -0.77
N VAL A 235 14.22 -4.80 -1.39
CA VAL A 235 15.58 -4.48 -0.94
C VAL A 235 15.71 -2.96 -0.94
N ASP A 236 16.28 -2.41 0.12
CA ASP A 236 16.56 -0.98 0.23
C ASP A 236 17.97 -0.74 0.78
N TYR A 237 18.64 0.25 0.20
CA TYR A 237 19.86 0.84 0.71
C TYR A 237 19.64 2.35 0.84
N SER A 238 19.86 2.91 2.01
CA SER A 238 19.66 4.34 2.28
C SER A 238 20.80 4.90 3.12
N GLN A 239 21.24 6.12 2.84
CA GLN A 239 22.28 6.84 3.59
C GLN A 239 21.70 7.94 4.52
N PHE A 240 20.38 8.08 4.55
CA PHE A 240 19.74 9.14 5.33
C PHE A 240 18.52 8.67 6.12
N ALA A 241 18.46 7.37 6.41
CA ALA A 241 17.41 6.68 7.15
C ALA A 241 16.00 6.91 6.60
N THR A 242 15.48 5.93 5.86
CA THR A 242 14.09 5.89 5.42
C THR A 242 13.40 4.70 6.08
N GLY A 243 12.70 4.92 7.19
CA GLY A 243 12.03 3.87 7.95
C GLY A 243 11.82 4.23 9.42
N GLY A 244 11.54 3.22 10.25
CA GLY A 244 11.54 3.37 11.71
C GLY A 244 12.94 3.78 12.16
N ASN A 245 13.16 5.07 12.38
CA ASN A 245 14.41 5.60 12.90
C ASN A 245 14.43 5.31 14.41
N TYR A 246 15.15 4.27 14.81
CA TYR A 246 15.28 3.86 16.22
C TYR A 246 16.48 4.51 16.91
N GLY A 247 17.00 5.61 16.37
CA GLY A 247 18.08 6.39 16.96
C GLY A 247 17.97 7.87 16.60
N THR A 248 18.87 8.67 17.15
CA THR A 248 18.85 10.14 17.03
C THR A 248 19.66 10.66 15.85
N GLU A 249 20.56 9.83 15.31
CA GLU A 249 21.53 10.22 14.29
C GLU A 249 21.09 9.85 12.88
N ASN A 250 21.76 10.45 11.89
CA ASN A 250 21.65 10.04 10.50
C ASN A 250 22.24 8.62 10.34
N GLN A 251 21.56 7.76 9.58
CA GLN A 251 21.94 6.35 9.49
C GLN A 251 22.08 5.87 8.05
N THR A 252 23.03 4.95 7.88
CA THR A 252 23.06 4.07 6.72
C THR A 252 22.33 2.77 7.06
N SER A 253 21.38 2.39 6.22
CA SER A 253 20.55 1.20 6.39
C SER A 253 20.63 0.28 5.17
N TYR A 254 20.74 -1.01 5.44
CA TYR A 254 20.46 -2.08 4.49
C TYR A 254 19.20 -2.79 4.97
N TYR A 255 18.26 -3.00 4.07
CA TYR A 255 16.95 -3.54 4.41
C TYR A 255 16.54 -4.60 3.38
N PHE A 256 16.00 -5.70 3.88
CA PHE A 256 15.43 -6.77 3.08
C PHE A 256 14.10 -7.18 3.68
N GLN A 257 13.09 -7.32 2.83
CA GLN A 257 11.76 -7.74 3.25
C GLN A 257 11.16 -8.74 2.28
N LEU A 258 10.55 -9.79 2.84
CA LEU A 258 9.57 -10.63 2.16
C LEU A 258 8.23 -10.42 2.86
N SER A 259 7.18 -10.14 2.11
CA SER A 259 5.84 -9.94 2.68
C SER A 259 4.77 -10.64 1.86
N ARG A 260 3.89 -11.35 2.55
CA ARG A 260 2.69 -11.99 2.00
C ARG A 260 1.49 -11.52 2.82
N SER A 261 0.81 -10.51 2.31
CA SER A 261 -0.38 -9.94 2.96
C SER A 261 -1.59 -10.88 2.91
N LEU A 262 -2.59 -10.61 3.73
CA LEU A 262 -3.94 -11.17 3.59
C LEU A 262 -4.67 -10.49 2.42
N PHE A 263 -4.26 -10.82 1.19
CA PHE A 263 -4.78 -10.18 -0.04
C PHE A 263 -6.27 -10.49 -0.31
N MET A 264 -6.78 -11.60 0.23
CA MET A 264 -8.21 -11.92 0.23
C MET A 264 -8.61 -12.58 1.55
N PRO A 265 -9.89 -12.53 1.96
CA PRO A 265 -10.37 -13.20 3.17
C PRO A 265 -10.13 -14.71 3.21
N TYR A 266 -9.82 -15.35 2.07
CA TYR A 266 -9.56 -16.78 1.95
C TYR A 266 -8.06 -17.12 1.90
N THR A 267 -7.18 -16.15 2.03
CA THR A 267 -5.75 -16.43 2.08
C THR A 267 -5.45 -17.29 3.31
N ARG A 268 -4.94 -18.51 3.09
CA ARG A 268 -4.65 -19.45 4.19
C ARG A 268 -3.45 -18.99 5.02
N TRP A 269 -2.40 -18.56 4.34
CA TRP A 269 -1.13 -18.19 4.93
C TRP A 269 -0.82 -16.73 4.60
N ALA A 270 -0.52 -15.97 5.65
CA ALA A 270 0.06 -14.64 5.55
C ALA A 270 1.29 -14.59 6.44
N GLY A 271 2.26 -13.76 6.09
CA GLY A 271 3.49 -13.68 6.85
C GLY A 271 4.43 -12.63 6.32
N GLY A 272 5.48 -12.39 7.08
CA GLY A 272 6.52 -11.47 6.68
C GLY A 272 7.84 -11.79 7.38
N LEU A 273 8.90 -11.46 6.67
CA LEU A 273 10.27 -11.49 7.16
C LEU A 273 10.86 -10.13 6.84
N THR A 274 11.42 -9.48 7.83
CA THR A 274 12.15 -8.21 7.67
C THR A 274 13.49 -8.33 8.37
N LEU A 275 14.55 -8.06 7.62
CA LEU A 275 15.92 -8.01 8.09
C LEU A 275 16.47 -6.63 7.80
N SER A 276 17.14 -6.03 8.77
CA SER A 276 17.80 -4.75 8.55
C SER A 276 19.07 -4.62 9.35
N ARG A 277 20.07 -3.97 8.77
CA ARG A 277 21.31 -3.56 9.42
C ARG A 277 21.45 -2.06 9.32
N ASN A 278 21.57 -1.41 10.47
CA ASN A 278 21.56 0.04 10.59
C ASN A 278 22.81 0.50 11.33
N GLN A 279 23.38 1.61 10.87
CA GLN A 279 24.57 2.19 11.46
C GLN A 279 24.50 3.72 11.41
N SER A 280 24.75 4.37 12.55
CA SER A 280 24.90 5.82 12.62
C SER A 280 26.11 6.29 11.80
N VAL A 281 25.98 7.41 11.11
CA VAL A 281 27.07 8.06 10.38
C VAL A 281 27.12 9.54 10.75
N ASN A 282 28.29 10.00 11.15
CA ASN A 282 28.53 11.39 11.53
C ASN A 282 28.65 12.29 10.30
N VAL A 283 27.50 12.57 9.68
CA VAL A 283 27.44 13.41 8.47
C VAL A 283 27.46 14.91 8.79
N TYR A 284 27.42 15.32 10.05
CA TYR A 284 27.45 16.74 10.43
C TYR A 284 28.76 17.13 11.14
N SER A 285 29.77 16.25 11.10
CA SER A 285 31.07 16.47 11.74
C SER A 285 30.96 16.90 13.21
N LYS A 286 29.99 16.32 13.93
CA LYS A 286 29.84 16.48 15.37
C LYS A 286 31.11 15.99 16.08
N SER A 287 31.47 16.59 17.22
CA SER A 287 32.57 16.07 18.04
C SER A 287 32.24 14.68 18.59
N ASP A 288 33.26 13.88 18.90
CA ASP A 288 33.09 12.50 19.40
C ASP A 288 32.31 12.42 20.73
N THR A 289 32.27 13.51 21.49
CA THR A 289 31.49 13.64 22.74
C THR A 289 30.00 13.89 22.50
N VAL A 290 29.62 14.35 21.31
CA VAL A 290 28.24 14.69 20.94
C VAL A 290 27.67 13.66 19.96
N PHE A 291 28.50 13.11 19.09
CA PHE A 291 28.06 12.12 18.11
C PHE A 291 27.72 10.78 18.78
N GLU A 292 26.46 10.38 18.69
CA GLU A 292 26.00 9.12 19.25
C GLU A 292 26.28 7.98 18.25
N GLN A 293 27.44 7.34 18.39
CA GLN A 293 27.81 6.23 17.52
C GLN A 293 27.12 4.92 17.94
N TYR A 294 26.30 4.35 17.06
CA TYR A 294 25.63 3.08 17.29
C TYR A 294 25.47 2.23 16.02
N ARG A 295 25.26 0.94 16.24
CA ARG A 295 24.97 -0.04 15.18
C ARG A 295 24.03 -1.10 15.70
N TYR A 296 22.95 -1.35 14.98
CA TYR A 296 21.98 -2.37 15.36
C TYR A 296 21.45 -3.15 14.17
N ASN A 297 20.96 -4.35 14.47
CA ASN A 297 20.27 -5.21 13.52
C ASN A 297 18.82 -5.39 13.96
N ILE A 298 17.91 -5.45 12.99
CA ILE A 298 16.50 -5.81 13.19
C ILE A 298 16.25 -7.14 12.51
N GLN A 299 15.58 -8.02 13.24
CA GLN A 299 15.00 -9.24 12.71
C GLN A 299 13.54 -9.30 13.15
N ASP A 300 12.64 -9.38 12.19
CA ASP A 300 11.20 -9.44 12.44
C ASP A 300 10.58 -10.51 11.57
N TYR A 301 9.97 -11.48 12.23
CA TYR A 301 9.35 -12.62 11.59
C TYR A 301 7.93 -12.75 12.11
N TRP A 302 6.97 -12.85 11.22
CA TRP A 302 5.62 -13.20 11.60
C TRP A 302 4.99 -14.16 10.60
N LEU A 303 4.15 -15.05 11.13
CA LEU A 303 3.41 -16.01 10.36
C LEU A 303 2.01 -16.09 10.94
N GLY A 304 1.02 -16.16 10.06
CA GLY A 304 -0.36 -16.37 10.46
C GLY A 304 -1.13 -17.28 9.53
N TYR A 305 -2.16 -17.88 10.10
CA TYR A 305 -3.01 -18.86 9.47
C TYR A 305 -4.49 -18.49 9.63
N SER A 306 -5.22 -18.50 8.52
CA SER A 306 -6.68 -18.29 8.51
C SER A 306 -7.43 -19.61 8.52
N PHE A 307 -8.31 -19.78 9.50
CA PHE A 307 -9.29 -20.85 9.60
C PHE A 307 -10.68 -20.40 9.11
N GLY A 308 -11.54 -21.36 8.77
CA GLY A 308 -12.93 -21.11 8.39
C GLY A 308 -13.30 -21.44 6.94
N HIS A 309 -12.42 -22.09 6.19
CA HIS A 309 -12.62 -22.45 4.76
C HIS A 309 -13.61 -23.59 4.49
N LYS A 310 -14.32 -24.13 5.50
CA LYS A 310 -15.24 -25.23 5.25
C LYS A 310 -16.47 -24.69 4.50
N LYS A 311 -16.50 -24.88 3.17
CA LYS A 311 -17.72 -24.82 2.37
C LYS A 311 -18.72 -25.76 3.03
N LYS A 312 -19.81 -25.22 3.58
CA LYS A 312 -21.00 -26.05 3.78
C LYS A 312 -21.50 -26.37 2.37
N LEU A 313 -21.52 -27.65 2.02
CA LEU A 313 -21.87 -28.19 0.70
C LEU A 313 -23.27 -27.78 0.17
N LYS A 314 -24.05 -27.01 0.95
CA LYS A 314 -25.44 -26.60 0.64
C LYS A 314 -25.69 -25.08 0.63
N GLU A 315 -24.70 -24.24 0.94
CA GLU A 315 -24.88 -22.78 0.92
C GLU A 315 -24.41 -22.20 -0.43
N ILE A 316 -25.35 -21.58 -1.16
CA ILE A 316 -25.10 -20.89 -2.44
C ILE A 316 -24.23 -19.64 -2.23
N ARG A 317 -24.31 -19.00 -1.06
CA ARG A 317 -23.50 -17.83 -0.69
C ARG A 317 -22.42 -18.22 0.31
N GLU A 318 -21.20 -17.81 0.03
CA GLU A 318 -20.04 -18.18 0.84
C GLU A 318 -20.01 -17.41 2.17
N ASN A 319 -19.80 -18.11 3.28
CA ASN A 319 -19.60 -17.48 4.59
C ASN A 319 -18.31 -16.65 4.58
N ARG A 320 -18.38 -15.36 4.91
CA ARG A 320 -17.25 -14.39 4.90
C ARG A 320 -16.58 -14.19 6.26
N ASN A 321 -17.08 -14.81 7.33
CA ASN A 321 -16.49 -14.73 8.66
C ASN A 321 -15.20 -15.56 8.74
N ARG A 322 -14.11 -14.96 9.20
CA ARG A 322 -12.80 -15.58 9.28
C ARG A 322 -12.23 -15.46 10.68
N LYS A 323 -11.45 -16.49 11.03
CA LYS A 323 -10.63 -16.53 12.25
C LYS A 323 -9.19 -16.64 11.82
N PHE A 324 -8.35 -15.74 12.27
CA PHE A 324 -6.96 -15.66 11.90
C PHE A 324 -6.11 -15.70 13.16
N ILE A 325 -5.13 -16.58 13.20
CA ILE A 325 -4.12 -16.62 14.25
C ILE A 325 -2.79 -16.16 13.67
N ALA A 326 -2.03 -15.39 14.40
CA ALA A 326 -0.67 -15.02 14.02
C ALA A 326 0.28 -15.09 15.21
N LEU A 327 1.53 -15.36 14.92
CA LEU A 327 2.65 -15.26 15.85
C LEU A 327 3.71 -14.36 15.21
N ARG A 328 4.23 -13.42 15.99
CA ARG A 328 5.30 -12.51 15.60
C ARG A 328 6.43 -12.57 16.62
N THR A 329 7.64 -12.67 16.14
CA THR A 329 8.87 -12.49 16.92
C THR A 329 9.64 -11.33 16.33
N PHE A 330 10.05 -10.40 17.18
CA PHE A 330 10.80 -9.22 16.80
C PHE A 330 12.01 -9.12 17.70
N GLN A 331 13.18 -8.87 17.10
CA GLN A 331 14.44 -8.70 17.79
C GLN A 331 15.17 -7.50 17.21
N GLN A 332 15.53 -6.59 18.09
CA GLN A 332 16.43 -5.47 17.83
C GLN A 332 17.66 -5.62 18.72
N GLN A 333 18.81 -5.78 18.09
CA GLN A 333 20.07 -6.02 18.79
C GLN A 333 21.11 -4.97 18.40
N TYR A 334 21.55 -4.19 19.38
CA TYR A 334 22.68 -3.29 19.27
C TYR A 334 23.98 -4.10 19.36
N THR A 335 24.81 -3.95 18.33
CA THR A 335 26.19 -4.47 18.29
C THR A 335 27.19 -3.43 18.75
N LEU A 336 26.82 -2.15 18.65
CA LEU A 336 27.55 -1.01 19.16
C LEU A 336 26.53 -0.03 19.75
N VAL A 337 26.81 0.44 20.96
CA VAL A 337 26.04 1.48 21.65
C VAL A 337 26.92 2.71 21.87
N PRO A 338 26.33 3.93 21.95
CA PRO A 338 27.11 5.14 22.16
C PRO A 338 27.84 5.12 23.51
N LEU A 339 29.08 5.62 23.53
CA LEU A 339 29.86 5.82 24.77
C LEU A 339 29.40 7.07 25.54
N TYR A 340 29.03 8.11 24.79
CA TYR A 340 28.50 9.37 25.30
C TYR A 340 27.11 9.59 24.72
N TYR A 341 26.22 10.18 25.53
CA TYR A 341 24.85 10.52 25.14
C TYR A 341 24.70 12.03 25.19
N SER A 342 24.18 12.62 24.12
CA SER A 342 23.87 14.05 24.05
C SER A 342 22.81 14.44 25.08
N ASN A 343 21.82 13.56 25.27
CA ASN A 343 20.82 13.66 26.33
C ASN A 343 20.87 12.39 27.20
N PRO A 344 20.98 12.51 28.54
CA PRO A 344 21.00 11.35 29.44
C PRO A 344 19.79 10.41 29.28
N PHE A 345 18.65 10.91 28.80
CA PHE A 345 17.47 10.08 28.51
C PHE A 345 17.61 9.24 27.24
N ASP A 346 18.50 9.59 26.31
CA ASP A 346 18.70 8.87 25.04
C ASP A 346 19.30 7.48 25.26
N LYS A 347 19.93 7.25 26.41
CA LYS A 347 20.36 5.91 26.84
C LYS A 347 19.23 4.88 26.77
N LEU A 348 17.98 5.28 27.01
CA LEU A 348 16.81 4.41 26.95
C LEU A 348 16.44 3.97 25.52
N ILE A 349 16.92 4.68 24.50
CA ILE A 349 16.68 4.39 23.09
C ILE A 349 17.57 3.24 22.63
N TYR A 350 18.82 3.19 23.11
CA TYR A 350 19.87 2.26 22.68
C TYR A 350 19.83 0.92 23.41
N HIS A 351 18.64 0.34 23.50
CA HIS A 351 18.38 -0.88 24.26
C HIS A 351 18.03 -2.07 23.36
N ASN A 352 18.58 -3.23 23.71
CA ASN A 352 18.18 -4.48 23.07
C ASN A 352 16.72 -4.80 23.41
N ARG A 353 15.94 -5.12 22.39
CA ARG A 353 14.52 -5.47 22.51
C ARG A 353 14.25 -6.79 21.84
N THR A 354 13.56 -7.67 22.55
CA THR A 354 13.06 -8.93 22.01
C THR A 354 11.60 -9.06 22.42
N SER A 355 10.70 -9.24 21.47
CA SER A 355 9.27 -9.43 21.75
C SER A 355 8.71 -10.63 21.01
N VAL A 356 7.83 -11.36 21.68
CA VAL A 356 7.04 -12.43 21.08
C VAL A 356 5.58 -12.14 21.35
N LEU A 357 4.81 -11.96 20.27
CA LEU A 357 3.40 -11.58 20.31
C LEU A 357 2.57 -12.60 19.53
N GLY A 358 1.51 -13.10 20.17
CA GLY A 358 0.44 -13.86 19.53
C GLY A 358 -0.78 -12.98 19.31
N GLN A 359 -1.47 -13.16 18.19
CA GLN A 359 -2.70 -12.45 17.87
C GLN A 359 -3.79 -13.39 17.39
N LEU A 360 -5.00 -13.23 17.92
CA LEU A 360 -6.23 -13.87 17.46
C LEU A 360 -7.16 -12.80 16.89
N THR A 361 -7.49 -12.91 15.61
CA THR A 361 -8.33 -11.96 14.90
C THR A 361 -9.58 -12.63 14.35
N PHE A 362 -10.74 -12.04 14.64
CA PHE A 362 -12.03 -12.36 14.04
C PHE A 362 -12.37 -11.25 13.05
N LEU A 363 -12.50 -11.58 11.78
CA LEU A 363 -12.74 -10.58 10.74
C LEU A 363 -13.81 -11.01 9.75
N ARG A 364 -14.58 -10.04 9.29
CA ARG A 364 -15.46 -10.13 8.13
C ARG A 364 -15.27 -8.86 7.33
N GLN A 365 -14.94 -8.99 6.06
CA GLN A 365 -14.73 -7.85 5.19
C GLN A 365 -15.33 -8.11 3.82
N ASP A 366 -16.17 -7.19 3.40
CA ASP A 366 -16.87 -7.17 2.12
C ASP A 366 -16.66 -5.79 1.48
N PHE A 367 -17.01 -5.60 0.20
CA PHE A 367 -16.70 -4.36 -0.53
C PHE A 367 -17.88 -3.86 -1.36
N TYR A 368 -18.00 -2.54 -1.44
CA TYR A 368 -18.82 -1.84 -2.43
C TYR A 368 -17.92 -1.20 -3.48
N LYS A 369 -18.30 -1.32 -4.76
CA LYS A 369 -17.69 -0.54 -5.84
C LYS A 369 -18.43 0.78 -5.97
N THR A 370 -17.66 1.86 -5.97
CA THR A 370 -18.16 3.23 -6.10
C THR A 370 -17.13 4.15 -6.77
N ARG A 371 -17.43 5.44 -6.83
CA ARG A 371 -16.55 6.50 -7.34
C ARG A 371 -16.72 7.77 -6.53
N TYR A 372 -15.66 8.59 -6.51
CA TYR A 372 -15.68 9.93 -5.96
C TYR A 372 -15.92 9.99 -4.44
N VAL A 373 -15.61 8.92 -3.70
CA VAL A 373 -15.61 8.96 -2.23
C VAL A 373 -14.26 9.49 -1.73
N LEU A 374 -13.14 9.06 -2.31
CA LEU A 374 -11.79 9.48 -1.89
C LEU A 374 -10.92 10.05 -3.03
N GLY A 375 -11.17 9.66 -4.27
CA GLY A 375 -10.31 9.94 -5.42
C GLY A 375 -11.10 10.24 -6.70
N PHE A 376 -10.50 11.02 -7.57
CA PHE A 376 -11.08 11.37 -8.86
C PHE A 376 -10.65 10.36 -9.93
N GLY A 377 -11.61 9.86 -10.72
CA GLY A 377 -11.33 9.13 -11.97
C GLY A 377 -10.89 7.67 -11.85
N ARG A 378 -11.06 7.01 -10.69
CA ARG A 378 -10.84 5.56 -10.50
C ARG A 378 -12.07 4.89 -9.91
N THR A 379 -12.20 3.59 -10.14
CA THR A 379 -13.14 2.76 -9.38
C THR A 379 -12.61 2.56 -7.96
N GLU A 380 -13.40 2.90 -6.96
CA GLU A 380 -13.07 2.77 -5.55
C GLU A 380 -13.76 1.55 -4.94
N ASP A 381 -13.02 0.74 -4.19
CA ASP A 381 -13.59 -0.33 -3.35
C ASP A 381 -13.65 0.14 -1.91
N VAL A 382 -14.85 0.36 -1.40
CA VAL A 382 -15.03 0.78 -0.01
C VAL A 382 -15.30 -0.45 0.85
N PRO A 383 -14.42 -0.75 1.82
CA PRO A 383 -14.58 -1.91 2.69
C PRO A 383 -15.67 -1.70 3.74
N TYR A 384 -16.49 -2.73 3.97
CA TYR A 384 -17.42 -2.80 5.09
C TYR A 384 -17.31 -4.12 5.85
N GLY A 385 -17.69 -4.11 7.12
CA GLY A 385 -17.60 -5.27 8.00
C GLY A 385 -16.94 -4.94 9.33
N TYR A 386 -16.28 -5.92 9.94
CA TYR A 386 -15.69 -5.76 11.26
C TYR A 386 -14.40 -6.56 11.40
N ARG A 387 -13.52 -6.10 12.30
CA ARG A 387 -12.32 -6.81 12.73
C ARG A 387 -12.19 -6.63 14.25
N VAL A 388 -12.05 -7.74 14.96
CA VAL A 388 -11.77 -7.78 16.39
C VAL A 388 -10.51 -8.60 16.59
N SER A 389 -9.46 -7.97 17.12
CA SER A 389 -8.14 -8.57 17.30
C SER A 389 -7.73 -8.53 18.77
N PHE A 390 -7.39 -9.69 19.30
CA PHE A 390 -6.82 -9.85 20.63
C PHE A 390 -5.34 -10.17 20.48
N THR A 391 -4.47 -9.33 21.01
CA THR A 391 -3.02 -9.51 20.98
C THR A 391 -2.52 -9.72 22.40
N SER A 392 -1.67 -10.71 22.61
CA SER A 392 -1.02 -10.96 23.88
C SER A 392 0.40 -11.48 23.68
N GLY A 393 1.29 -11.18 24.60
CA GLY A 393 2.65 -11.70 24.57
C GLY A 393 3.54 -11.03 25.59
N TRP A 394 4.84 -11.05 25.31
CA TRP A 394 5.84 -10.46 26.19
C TRP A 394 6.90 -9.74 25.37
N GLU A 395 7.48 -8.73 26.00
CA GLU A 395 8.62 -8.00 25.51
C GLU A 395 9.69 -7.97 26.59
N LYS A 396 10.93 -8.24 26.20
CA LYS A 396 12.12 -8.08 27.03
C LYS A 396 12.92 -6.92 26.46
N GLU A 397 13.10 -5.90 27.27
CA GLU A 397 13.94 -4.75 26.98
C GLU A 397 15.06 -4.73 28.02
N GLN A 398 16.30 -4.98 27.58
CA GLN A 398 17.46 -5.24 28.45
C GLN A 398 17.17 -6.36 29.47
N GLU A 399 17.11 -6.03 30.76
CA GLU A 399 16.83 -6.97 31.86
C GLU A 399 15.35 -6.97 32.28
N ARG A 400 14.54 -6.05 31.75
CA ARG A 400 13.13 -5.91 32.15
C ARG A 400 12.23 -6.67 31.19
N GLN A 401 11.38 -7.52 31.74
CA GLN A 401 10.34 -8.21 31.01
C GLN A 401 8.99 -7.59 31.31
N ARG A 402 8.20 -7.34 30.26
CA ARG A 402 6.85 -6.78 30.34
C ARG A 402 5.90 -7.71 29.60
N SER A 403 4.75 -7.99 30.20
CA SER A 403 3.63 -8.59 29.46
C SER A 403 2.95 -7.50 28.64
N TYR A 404 2.45 -7.88 27.48
CA TYR A 404 1.63 -7.02 26.62
C TYR A 404 0.29 -7.70 26.39
N SER A 405 -0.79 -6.94 26.46
CA SER A 405 -2.12 -7.38 26.06
C SER A 405 -2.89 -6.19 25.49
N GLY A 406 -3.58 -6.41 24.39
CA GLY A 406 -4.32 -5.37 23.68
C GLY A 406 -5.51 -5.93 22.93
N VAL A 407 -6.55 -5.12 22.80
CA VAL A 407 -7.73 -5.42 22.00
C VAL A 407 -7.93 -4.30 21.00
N GLU A 408 -8.06 -4.66 19.73
CA GLU A 408 -8.39 -3.75 18.64
C GLU A 408 -9.76 -4.12 18.08
N ILE A 409 -10.65 -3.13 17.99
CA ILE A 409 -11.98 -3.28 17.41
C ILE A 409 -12.07 -2.27 16.28
N TYR A 410 -12.49 -2.75 15.12
CA TYR A 410 -12.71 -1.95 13.93
C TYR A 410 -14.05 -2.31 13.32
N ARG A 411 -14.86 -1.32 12.96
CA ARG A 411 -16.17 -1.54 12.34
C ARG A 411 -16.44 -0.51 11.25
N ASN A 412 -16.67 -1.02 10.04
CA ASN A 412 -17.13 -0.22 8.91
C ASN A 412 -18.57 -0.55 8.57
N ILE A 413 -19.40 0.47 8.51
CA ILE A 413 -20.83 0.37 8.21
C ILE A 413 -21.13 1.20 6.97
N VAL A 414 -21.99 0.67 6.11
CA VAL A 414 -22.57 1.41 4.98
C VAL A 414 -24.04 1.63 5.31
N ASP A 415 -24.47 2.87 5.34
CA ASP A 415 -25.88 3.23 5.49
C ASP A 415 -26.66 2.99 4.18
N HIS A 416 -27.97 2.84 4.30
CA HIS A 416 -28.88 2.67 3.16
C HIS A 416 -28.84 3.84 2.18
N LYS A 417 -28.44 5.04 2.62
CA LYS A 417 -28.20 6.22 1.78
C LYS A 417 -26.83 6.22 1.09
N GLY A 418 -26.02 5.19 1.27
CA GLY A 418 -24.67 5.06 0.69
C GLY A 418 -23.58 5.82 1.45
N ALA A 419 -23.85 6.24 2.70
CA ALA A 419 -22.85 6.87 3.56
C ALA A 419 -21.97 5.81 4.25
N PHE A 420 -20.68 6.09 4.37
CA PHE A 420 -19.70 5.18 4.98
C PHE A 420 -19.28 5.70 6.36
N PHE A 421 -19.36 4.83 7.37
CA PHE A 421 -18.95 5.11 8.74
C PHE A 421 -17.87 4.14 9.18
N THR A 422 -16.79 4.67 9.75
CA THR A 422 -15.67 3.89 10.29
C THR A 422 -15.54 4.19 11.78
N TYR A 423 -15.51 3.12 12.58
CA TYR A 423 -15.36 3.14 14.03
C TYR A 423 -14.16 2.33 14.46
#